data_AF-A0A6S6UGK1-F1
#
_entry.id   AF-A0A6S6UGK1-F1
#
_cell.length_a   1.000
_cell.length_b   1.000
_cell.length_c   1.000
_cell.angle_alpha   90.00
_cell.angle_beta   90.00
_cell.angle_gamma   90.00
#
_symmetry.space_group_name_H-M   'P 1'
#
loop_
_entity.id
_entity.type
_entity.pdbx_description
1 polymer ?
#
loop_
_entity_poly.entity_id
_entity_poly.type
_entity_poly.pdbx_seq_one_letter_code
_entity_poly.pdbx_strand_id
1 'polypeptide(L)'
;MTDQPAGMVSIEVNGKALLAPSGSMLIEATDAAGITVPRFCYHKKLSIAANCRMCLVDVEKAGKPLPACATPVNDGMKVWTHSEKAKAAQADVMEFLLINHPLDCPICDQGGECELQDVSMGYGNSSSQFVEMKRVVQDKDIGPLIETEMTRCIHCMRCVRFGEEIAGLRELGATGRSEHVEVGTYISKSMKSELSGNVIDLCPVGALTAKPSRYKARAWEMRSHDSIAPHDSVGSNISVHTFDGEVVRVVPKENEAINECWISDRDRFSYQGLNSHDRLLAPQIKRDGQWQEVSWPEALDTVAAILSDADSEQVGALASPTSTLEELYLFQKLMRGAGIANIDHRLRQADFSDQANVSAAPALGVSIEDLENQQAVLLLGSNARQEQPLLNHRLKKAVASGGVVMALNPRWVDFNYEVEQVVVKPLDMVAGMAAMVRAISELADKPLPDEVVDICEGSEVTDREKQIAAHLLGAEHSMVLMGNMAM
;
A
#
# COMPACT_ATOMS: atom_id res chain seq x y z
N MET A 1 44.96 10.65 -6.60
CA MET A 1 44.14 9.78 -5.74
C MET A 1 42.82 10.51 -5.57
N THR A 2 41.82 10.07 -6.33
CA THR A 2 40.51 10.72 -6.46
C THR A 2 39.73 10.62 -5.15
N ASP A 3 39.15 11.74 -4.71
CA ASP A 3 38.16 11.84 -3.62
C ASP A 3 37.02 10.85 -3.87
N GLN A 4 37.09 9.66 -3.26
CA GLN A 4 35.98 8.73 -3.20
C GLN A 4 35.19 9.06 -1.91
N PRO A 5 33.89 9.40 -2.01
CA PRO A 5 33.05 9.60 -0.83
C PRO A 5 33.08 8.34 0.06
N ALA A 6 33.14 8.53 1.38
CA ALA A 6 33.17 7.42 2.33
C ALA A 6 31.96 6.48 2.11
N GLY A 7 32.21 5.17 1.98
CA GLY A 7 31.18 4.16 1.77
C GLY A 7 30.74 3.95 0.30
N MET A 8 31.39 4.58 -0.68
CA MET A 8 31.17 4.34 -2.11
C MET A 8 32.29 3.51 -2.72
N VAL A 9 31.97 2.64 -3.67
CA VAL A 9 32.93 1.87 -4.49
C VAL A 9 32.87 2.31 -5.95
N SER A 10 34.00 2.28 -6.65
CA SER A 10 34.08 2.59 -8.07
C SER A 10 33.95 1.31 -8.89
N ILE A 11 32.92 1.25 -9.74
CA ILE A 11 32.72 0.16 -10.70
C ILE A 11 32.76 0.70 -12.13
N GLU A 12 32.98 -0.17 -13.11
CA GLU A 12 32.92 0.16 -14.53
C GLU A 12 31.82 -0.66 -15.19
N VAL A 13 30.79 -0.01 -15.72
CA VAL A 13 29.69 -0.68 -16.44
C VAL A 13 29.70 -0.21 -17.89
N ASN A 14 29.88 -1.14 -18.83
CA ASN A 14 29.99 -0.87 -20.27
C ASN A 14 31.06 0.21 -20.61
N GLY A 15 32.19 0.21 -19.91
CA GLY A 15 33.26 1.21 -20.10
C GLY A 15 33.02 2.55 -19.39
N LYS A 16 31.89 2.73 -18.71
CA LYS A 16 31.57 3.94 -17.94
C LYS A 16 31.86 3.71 -16.46
N ALA A 17 32.72 4.55 -15.88
CA ALA A 17 32.94 4.55 -14.44
C ALA A 17 31.69 5.06 -13.69
N LEU A 18 31.30 4.35 -12.64
CA LEU A 18 30.16 4.63 -11.78
C LEU A 18 30.58 4.51 -10.32
N LEU A 19 29.99 5.36 -9.48
CA LEU A 19 30.07 5.22 -8.02
C LEU A 19 28.78 4.59 -7.52
N ALA A 20 28.91 3.58 -6.67
CA ALA A 20 27.79 2.89 -6.06
C ALA A 20 28.04 2.71 -4.56
N PRO A 21 26.99 2.73 -3.70
CA PRO A 21 27.15 2.42 -2.29
C PRO A 21 27.76 1.04 -2.10
N SER A 22 28.74 0.94 -1.20
CA SER A 22 29.37 -0.33 -0.87
C SER A 22 28.33 -1.33 -0.37
N GLY A 23 28.30 -2.54 -0.95
CA GLY A 23 27.35 -3.59 -0.61
C GLY A 23 26.00 -3.51 -1.32
N SER A 24 25.73 -2.45 -2.11
CA SER A 24 24.54 -2.42 -2.96
C SER A 24 24.60 -3.51 -4.03
N MET A 25 23.45 -3.89 -4.56
CA MET A 25 23.41 -4.87 -5.64
C MET A 25 23.73 -4.19 -6.97
N LEU A 26 24.35 -4.93 -7.88
CA LEU A 26 24.73 -4.42 -9.19
C LEU A 26 23.52 -3.86 -9.95
N ILE A 27 22.35 -4.49 -9.81
CA ILE A 27 21.13 -4.02 -10.46
C ILE A 27 20.68 -2.64 -9.97
N GLU A 28 20.83 -2.34 -8.69
CA GLU A 28 20.50 -1.04 -8.09
C GLU A 28 21.47 0.03 -8.58
N ALA A 29 22.76 -0.30 -8.64
CA ALA A 29 23.79 0.58 -9.17
C ALA A 29 23.55 0.90 -10.66
N THR A 30 23.13 -0.09 -11.46
CA THR A 30 22.80 0.14 -12.87
C THR A 30 21.53 0.97 -13.05
N ASP A 31 20.51 0.76 -12.22
CA ASP A 31 19.27 1.55 -12.26
C ASP A 31 19.53 3.03 -11.93
N ALA A 32 20.28 3.29 -10.86
CA ALA A 32 20.67 4.64 -10.47
C ALA A 32 21.49 5.37 -11.57
N ALA A 33 22.22 4.61 -12.39
CA ALA A 33 22.99 5.13 -13.50
C ALA A 33 22.21 5.23 -14.82
N GLY A 34 20.92 4.85 -14.85
CA GLY A 34 20.10 4.81 -16.05
C GLY A 34 20.50 3.72 -17.05
N ILE A 35 21.18 2.66 -16.59
CA ILE A 35 21.61 1.52 -17.41
C ILE A 35 20.62 0.37 -17.21
N THR A 36 19.77 0.14 -18.19
CA THR A 36 18.74 -0.91 -18.11
C THR A 36 19.37 -2.31 -18.17
N VAL A 37 19.03 -3.14 -17.18
CA VAL A 37 19.27 -4.59 -17.16
C VAL A 37 17.90 -5.31 -17.12
N PRO A 38 17.61 -6.26 -18.02
CA PRO A 38 16.29 -6.90 -18.09
C PRO A 38 16.02 -7.78 -16.86
N ARG A 39 14.78 -7.82 -16.37
CA ARG A 39 14.42 -8.50 -15.11
C ARG A 39 12.93 -8.85 -15.05
N PHE A 40 12.60 -9.89 -14.28
CA PHE A 40 11.20 -10.28 -14.00
C PHE A 40 10.92 -10.61 -12.55
N CYS A 41 11.89 -11.12 -11.79
CA CYS A 41 11.67 -11.45 -10.38
C CYS A 41 12.16 -10.35 -9.44
N TYR A 42 13.08 -9.49 -9.88
CA TYR A 42 13.55 -8.38 -9.05
C TYR A 42 12.47 -7.29 -8.96
N HIS A 43 12.25 -6.79 -7.75
CA HIS A 43 11.44 -5.62 -7.45
C HIS A 43 12.10 -4.92 -6.26
N LYS A 44 12.31 -3.60 -6.32
CA LYS A 44 13.11 -2.85 -5.34
C LYS A 44 12.60 -2.90 -3.90
N LYS A 45 11.30 -3.17 -3.70
CA LYS A 45 10.66 -3.30 -2.38
C LYS A 45 10.50 -4.75 -1.91
N LEU A 46 10.98 -5.73 -2.67
CA LEU A 46 10.94 -7.14 -2.27
C LEU A 46 12.36 -7.66 -2.08
N SER A 47 12.48 -8.73 -1.31
CA SER A 47 13.72 -9.49 -1.16
C SER A 47 14.27 -9.97 -2.50
N ILE A 48 15.50 -10.45 -2.52
CA ILE A 48 16.15 -10.93 -3.74
C ILE A 48 15.96 -12.45 -3.87
N ALA A 49 15.35 -12.91 -4.96
CA ALA A 49 15.15 -14.34 -5.22
C ALA A 49 16.02 -14.92 -6.35
N ALA A 50 16.41 -14.09 -7.33
CA ALA A 50 17.13 -14.54 -8.54
C ALA A 50 16.45 -15.68 -9.35
N ASN A 51 15.13 -15.86 -9.22
CA ASN A 51 14.36 -16.93 -9.89
C ASN A 51 14.42 -16.88 -11.42
N CYS A 52 14.26 -15.69 -12.02
CA CYS A 52 14.06 -15.58 -13.47
C CYS A 52 15.35 -15.69 -14.30
N ARG A 53 16.52 -15.44 -13.71
CA ARG A 53 17.81 -15.33 -14.42
C ARG A 53 17.86 -14.33 -15.60
N MET A 54 16.86 -13.48 -15.81
CA MET A 54 16.86 -12.54 -16.93
C MET A 54 17.95 -11.46 -16.80
N CYS A 55 18.31 -11.09 -15.57
CA CYS A 55 19.32 -10.06 -15.28
C CYS A 55 20.78 -10.54 -15.37
N LEU A 56 21.07 -11.59 -16.13
CA LEU A 56 22.42 -12.11 -16.28
C LEU A 56 23.29 -11.09 -17.05
N VAL A 57 24.43 -10.74 -16.46
CA VAL A 57 25.42 -9.81 -17.02
C VAL A 57 26.81 -10.44 -16.97
N ASP A 58 27.70 -9.96 -17.82
CA ASP A 58 29.07 -10.47 -17.89
C ASP A 58 29.97 -9.65 -16.97
N VAL A 59 30.62 -10.32 -16.02
CA VAL A 59 31.48 -9.69 -15.02
C VAL A 59 32.91 -10.14 -15.29
N GLU A 60 33.86 -9.21 -15.23
CA GLU A 60 35.27 -9.52 -15.45
C GLU A 60 35.75 -10.62 -14.51
N LYS A 61 36.52 -11.58 -15.05
CA LYS A 61 37.05 -12.76 -14.33
C LYS A 61 35.98 -13.76 -13.87
N ALA A 62 34.69 -13.54 -14.13
CA ALA A 62 33.64 -14.53 -13.87
C ALA A 62 33.55 -15.57 -15.00
N GLY A 63 33.68 -16.85 -14.66
CA GLY A 63 33.59 -17.94 -15.64
C GLY A 63 32.21 -18.12 -16.30
N LYS A 64 31.17 -17.49 -15.75
CA LYS A 64 29.78 -17.51 -16.27
C LYS A 64 29.10 -16.16 -16.04
N PRO A 65 28.04 -15.82 -16.79
CA PRO A 65 27.23 -14.64 -16.49
C PRO A 65 26.68 -14.71 -15.06
N LEU A 66 26.66 -13.56 -14.38
CA LEU A 66 26.20 -13.44 -13.00
C LEU A 66 24.88 -12.67 -12.94
N PRO A 67 23.95 -13.02 -12.04
CA PRO A 67 22.70 -12.30 -11.90
C PRO A 67 22.95 -10.93 -11.27
N ALA A 68 22.67 -9.84 -11.98
CA ALA A 68 22.88 -8.49 -11.46
C ALA A 68 22.09 -8.23 -10.18
N CYS A 69 20.91 -8.84 -10.01
CA CYS A 69 20.08 -8.65 -8.81
C CYS A 69 20.64 -9.25 -7.53
N ALA A 70 21.59 -10.19 -7.62
CA ALA A 70 22.16 -10.89 -6.46
C ALA A 70 23.69 -10.83 -6.44
N THR A 71 24.28 -9.91 -7.21
CA THR A 71 25.73 -9.71 -7.26
C THR A 71 26.04 -8.38 -6.59
N PRO A 72 26.66 -8.35 -5.39
CA PRO A 72 27.04 -7.11 -4.74
C PRO A 72 28.18 -6.44 -5.51
N VAL A 73 28.17 -5.10 -5.52
CA VAL A 73 29.23 -4.31 -6.15
C VAL A 73 30.51 -4.38 -5.32
N ASN A 74 31.65 -4.49 -5.99
CA ASN A 74 32.98 -4.44 -5.38
C ASN A 74 33.84 -3.40 -6.08
N ASP A 75 34.78 -2.77 -5.36
CA ASP A 75 35.66 -1.78 -5.95
C ASP A 75 36.50 -2.37 -7.11
N GLY A 76 36.60 -1.62 -8.20
CA GLY A 76 37.25 -2.04 -9.44
C GLY A 76 36.48 -3.09 -10.25
N MET A 77 35.25 -3.45 -9.88
CA MET A 77 34.43 -4.40 -10.62
C MET A 77 34.10 -3.86 -12.02
N LYS A 78 34.33 -4.67 -13.05
CA LYS A 78 33.95 -4.36 -14.43
C LYS A 78 32.85 -5.28 -14.94
N VAL A 79 31.86 -4.68 -15.58
CA VAL A 79 30.64 -5.34 -16.00
C VAL A 79 30.27 -4.93 -17.42
N TRP A 80 29.86 -5.89 -18.23
CA TRP A 80 29.25 -5.66 -19.54
C TRP A 80 27.82 -6.20 -19.53
N THR A 81 26.85 -5.32 -19.74
CA THR A 81 25.43 -5.70 -19.74
C THR A 81 24.96 -6.19 -21.12
N HIS A 82 25.73 -5.91 -22.17
CA HIS A 82 25.42 -6.21 -23.57
C HIS A 82 26.56 -6.92 -24.32
N SER A 83 27.45 -7.63 -23.62
CA SER A 83 28.45 -8.50 -24.27
C SER A 83 27.77 -9.65 -25.01
N GLU A 84 28.46 -10.29 -25.95
CA GLU A 84 27.94 -11.47 -26.66
C GLU A 84 27.49 -12.57 -25.69
N LYS A 85 28.31 -12.80 -24.66
CA LYS A 85 28.03 -13.77 -23.59
C LYS A 85 26.79 -13.40 -22.75
N ALA A 86 26.59 -12.11 -22.44
CA ALA A 86 25.41 -11.65 -21.72
C ALA A 86 24.13 -11.77 -22.58
N LYS A 87 24.20 -11.33 -23.84
CA LYS A 87 23.09 -11.39 -24.79
C LYS A 87 22.64 -12.82 -25.06
N ALA A 88 23.59 -13.74 -25.27
CA ALA A 88 23.29 -15.15 -25.46
C ALA A 88 22.54 -15.73 -24.24
N ALA A 89 23.05 -15.48 -23.02
CA ALA A 89 22.40 -15.97 -21.81
C ALA A 89 21.00 -15.37 -21.59
N GLN A 90 20.80 -14.09 -21.92
CA GLN A 90 19.49 -13.42 -21.83
C GLN A 90 18.50 -13.99 -22.85
N ALA A 91 18.94 -14.23 -24.08
CA ALA A 91 18.12 -14.83 -25.13
C ALA A 91 17.70 -16.26 -24.79
N ASP A 92 18.63 -17.07 -24.28
CA ASP A 92 18.35 -18.44 -23.82
C ASP A 92 17.33 -18.46 -22.67
N VAL A 93 17.51 -17.56 -21.67
CA VAL A 93 16.55 -17.41 -20.57
C VAL A 93 15.18 -17.00 -21.07
N MET A 94 15.12 -16.07 -22.04
CA MET A 94 13.84 -15.67 -22.64
C MET A 94 13.16 -16.85 -23.33
N GLU A 95 13.91 -17.67 -24.08
CA GLU A 95 13.37 -18.87 -24.69
C GLU A 95 12.79 -19.82 -23.62
N PHE A 96 13.51 -20.10 -22.54
CA PHE A 96 13.02 -20.92 -21.41
C PHE A 96 11.76 -20.36 -20.75
N LEU A 97 11.60 -19.04 -20.65
CA LEU A 97 10.38 -18.44 -20.11
C LEU A 97 9.20 -18.63 -21.07
N LEU A 98 9.46 -18.58 -22.38
CA LEU A 98 8.44 -18.68 -23.43
C LEU A 98 8.07 -20.12 -23.81
N ILE A 99 8.90 -21.14 -23.51
CA ILE A 99 8.57 -22.54 -23.86
C ILE A 99 7.22 -22.96 -23.29
N ASN A 100 6.91 -22.57 -22.06
CA ASN A 100 5.68 -22.93 -21.36
C ASN A 100 4.68 -21.77 -21.24
N HIS A 101 5.01 -20.57 -21.75
CA HIS A 101 4.07 -19.44 -21.79
C HIS A 101 3.11 -19.59 -22.98
N PRO A 102 1.80 -19.38 -22.80
CA PRO A 102 0.81 -19.49 -23.88
C PRO A 102 0.89 -18.30 -24.84
N LEU A 103 0.40 -18.48 -26.07
CA LEU A 103 0.36 -17.43 -27.09
C LEU A 103 -0.90 -16.56 -26.96
N ASP A 104 -1.17 -16.13 -25.73
CA ASP A 104 -2.39 -15.43 -25.34
C ASP A 104 -2.30 -13.92 -25.51
N CYS A 105 -1.17 -13.36 -25.97
CA CYS A 105 -0.96 -11.90 -26.03
C CYS A 105 -2.15 -11.11 -26.63
N PRO A 106 -2.85 -11.59 -27.70
CA PRO A 106 -4.01 -10.88 -28.23
C PRO A 106 -5.22 -10.82 -27.28
N ILE A 107 -5.44 -11.85 -26.46
CA ILE A 107 -6.57 -11.93 -25.52
C ILE A 107 -6.19 -11.47 -24.10
N CYS A 108 -4.91 -11.45 -23.77
CA CYS A 108 -4.39 -11.10 -22.45
C CYS A 108 -4.69 -9.63 -22.11
N ASP A 109 -5.28 -9.37 -20.95
CA ASP A 109 -5.67 -8.02 -20.49
C ASP A 109 -4.48 -7.04 -20.43
N GLN A 110 -3.35 -7.49 -19.87
CA GLN A 110 -2.09 -6.74 -19.80
C GLN A 110 -1.31 -6.67 -21.12
N GLY A 111 -1.88 -7.13 -22.24
CA GLY A 111 -1.26 -6.95 -23.55
C GLY A 111 -1.00 -5.47 -23.84
N GLY A 112 0.25 -5.11 -24.14
CA GLY A 112 0.70 -3.72 -24.33
C GLY A 112 1.33 -3.05 -23.11
N GLU A 113 1.25 -3.67 -21.92
CA GLU A 113 1.91 -3.21 -20.70
C GLU A 113 2.62 -4.36 -19.95
N CYS A 114 2.80 -5.49 -20.62
CA CYS A 114 3.37 -6.71 -20.06
C CYS A 114 4.90 -6.64 -20.12
N GLU A 115 5.59 -6.66 -18.97
CA GLU A 115 7.06 -6.69 -18.91
C GLU A 115 7.63 -7.83 -19.76
N LEU A 116 7.01 -9.03 -19.74
CA LEU A 116 7.48 -10.18 -20.54
C LEU A 116 7.41 -9.91 -22.04
N GLN A 117 6.37 -9.22 -22.49
CA GLN A 117 6.24 -8.84 -23.89
C GLN A 117 7.37 -7.88 -24.30
N ASP A 118 7.58 -6.81 -23.53
CA ASP A 118 8.56 -5.78 -23.84
C ASP A 118 10.00 -6.31 -23.79
N VAL A 119 10.32 -7.08 -22.76
CA VAL A 119 11.66 -7.67 -22.61
C VAL A 119 11.90 -8.75 -23.67
N SER A 120 10.88 -9.52 -24.06
CA SER A 120 11.00 -10.49 -25.16
C SER A 120 11.31 -9.80 -26.49
N MET A 121 10.64 -8.69 -26.79
CA MET A 121 10.89 -7.92 -28.02
C MET A 121 12.31 -7.34 -28.08
N GLY A 122 12.88 -6.95 -26.93
CA GLY A 122 14.23 -6.34 -26.88
C GLY A 122 15.39 -7.33 -26.71
N TYR A 123 15.19 -8.44 -26.01
CA TYR A 123 16.25 -9.35 -25.56
C TYR A 123 16.04 -10.81 -25.96
N GLY A 124 14.88 -11.15 -26.53
CA GLY A 124 14.55 -12.51 -26.97
C GLY A 124 15.01 -12.82 -28.40
N ASN A 125 15.04 -14.11 -28.73
CA ASN A 125 15.22 -14.57 -30.10
C ASN A 125 13.94 -14.35 -30.93
N SER A 126 14.09 -14.16 -32.25
CA SER A 126 12.95 -13.98 -33.16
C SER A 126 12.10 -15.25 -33.38
N SER A 127 12.62 -16.42 -33.01
CA SER A 127 11.97 -17.72 -33.18
C SER A 127 12.29 -18.63 -31.99
N SER A 128 11.33 -19.47 -31.61
CA SER A 128 11.50 -20.54 -30.62
C SER A 128 11.79 -21.87 -31.32
N GLN A 129 12.71 -22.66 -30.76
CA GLN A 129 12.96 -24.03 -31.19
C GLN A 129 11.96 -25.03 -30.56
N PHE A 130 11.27 -24.61 -29.51
CA PHE A 130 10.32 -25.44 -28.78
C PHE A 130 9.02 -25.64 -29.56
N VAL A 131 8.74 -26.89 -29.94
CA VAL A 131 7.55 -27.32 -30.71
C VAL A 131 6.69 -28.35 -29.96
N GLU A 132 6.99 -28.60 -28.69
CA GLU A 132 6.28 -29.59 -27.88
C GLU A 132 5.01 -29.01 -27.24
N MET A 133 4.28 -29.87 -26.53
CA MET A 133 3.08 -29.47 -25.80
C MET A 133 3.47 -28.59 -24.61
N LYS A 134 2.87 -27.40 -24.56
CA LYS A 134 3.01 -26.46 -23.43
C LYS A 134 2.21 -26.96 -22.24
N ARG A 135 2.70 -26.70 -21.03
CA ARG A 135 1.92 -26.94 -19.81
C ARG A 135 0.66 -26.06 -19.79
N VAL A 136 -0.37 -26.54 -19.09
CA VAL A 136 -1.60 -25.82 -18.80
C VAL A 136 -1.88 -25.93 -17.31
N VAL A 137 -2.24 -24.82 -16.69
CA VAL A 137 -2.55 -24.72 -15.26
C VAL A 137 -3.99 -24.32 -15.09
N GLN A 138 -4.71 -24.95 -14.15
CA GLN A 138 -6.07 -24.57 -13.83
C GLN A 138 -6.10 -23.32 -12.95
N ASP A 139 -7.01 -22.41 -13.28
CA ASP A 139 -7.20 -21.17 -12.55
C ASP A 139 -8.05 -21.38 -11.31
N LYS A 140 -7.61 -20.83 -10.18
CA LYS A 140 -8.31 -20.90 -8.90
C LYS A 140 -8.98 -19.58 -8.61
N ASP A 141 -10.21 -19.62 -8.13
CA ASP A 141 -10.89 -18.41 -7.70
C ASP A 141 -10.31 -17.90 -6.37
N ILE A 142 -9.64 -16.75 -6.43
CA ILE A 142 -9.02 -16.09 -5.27
C ILE A 142 -9.79 -14.83 -4.82
N GLY A 143 -11.06 -14.70 -5.21
CA GLY A 143 -11.94 -13.63 -4.76
C GLY A 143 -12.28 -12.62 -5.86
N PRO A 144 -13.10 -11.59 -5.57
CA PRO A 144 -13.73 -10.77 -6.61
C PRO A 144 -12.82 -9.71 -7.26
N LEU A 145 -11.62 -9.49 -6.71
CA LEU A 145 -10.76 -8.37 -7.11
C LEU A 145 -9.72 -8.78 -8.16
N ILE A 146 -9.19 -10.01 -8.07
CA ILE A 146 -8.06 -10.46 -8.88
C ILE A 146 -8.46 -11.69 -9.69
N GLU A 147 -8.16 -11.62 -10.98
CA GLU A 147 -8.31 -12.71 -11.93
C GLU A 147 -7.00 -13.47 -12.03
N THR A 148 -7.09 -14.79 -12.06
CA THR A 148 -5.95 -15.68 -12.25
C THR A 148 -5.99 -16.31 -13.63
N GLU A 149 -4.88 -16.24 -14.33
CA GLU A 149 -4.62 -16.90 -15.61
C GLU A 149 -3.23 -17.56 -15.50
N MET A 150 -3.11 -18.56 -14.64
CA MET A 150 -1.84 -19.10 -14.13
C MET A 150 -1.05 -19.87 -15.18
N THR A 151 -1.66 -20.25 -16.29
CA THR A 151 -0.93 -20.75 -17.47
C THR A 151 0.07 -19.70 -17.98
N ARG A 152 -0.20 -18.39 -17.82
CA ARG A 152 0.71 -17.29 -18.17
C ARG A 152 1.80 -17.05 -17.13
N CYS A 153 1.71 -17.64 -15.94
CA CYS A 153 2.66 -17.40 -14.87
C CYS A 153 4.06 -17.92 -15.23
N ILE A 154 5.08 -17.08 -15.03
CA ILE A 154 6.50 -17.42 -15.25
C ILE A 154 7.25 -17.80 -13.98
N HIS A 155 6.52 -18.06 -12.88
CA HIS A 155 7.10 -18.49 -11.60
C HIS A 155 8.16 -17.55 -11.01
N CYS A 156 8.03 -16.24 -11.22
CA CYS A 156 8.97 -15.26 -10.67
C CYS A 156 8.90 -15.14 -9.13
N MET A 157 7.79 -15.57 -8.52
CA MET A 157 7.47 -15.50 -7.09
C MET A 157 7.40 -14.07 -6.53
N ARG A 158 7.18 -13.04 -7.36
CA ARG A 158 6.95 -11.68 -6.83
C ARG A 158 5.69 -11.64 -5.95
N CYS A 159 4.56 -12.16 -6.42
CA CYS A 159 3.30 -12.15 -5.67
C CYS A 159 3.35 -12.93 -4.35
N VAL A 160 4.02 -14.09 -4.32
CA VAL A 160 4.22 -14.88 -3.09
C VAL A 160 5.04 -14.10 -2.06
N ARG A 161 6.16 -13.51 -2.48
CA ARG A 161 7.00 -12.68 -1.61
C ARG A 161 6.30 -11.42 -1.15
N PHE A 162 5.51 -10.77 -2.00
CA PHE A 162 4.69 -9.64 -1.60
C PHE A 162 3.70 -10.00 -0.49
N GLY A 163 3.03 -11.16 -0.60
CA GLY A 163 2.16 -11.68 0.45
C GLY A 163 2.87 -11.75 1.81
N GLU A 164 4.07 -12.34 1.83
CA GLU A 164 4.87 -12.52 3.04
C GLU A 164 5.48 -11.21 3.57
N GLU A 165 6.16 -10.46 2.70
CA GLU A 165 7.05 -9.35 3.05
C GLU A 165 6.32 -8.01 3.17
N ILE A 166 5.31 -7.76 2.34
CA ILE A 166 4.59 -6.48 2.30
C ILE A 166 3.23 -6.63 2.98
N ALA A 167 2.34 -7.43 2.40
CA ALA A 167 0.99 -7.65 2.91
C ALA A 167 0.95 -8.37 4.27
N GLY A 168 2.03 -9.08 4.65
CA GLY A 168 2.13 -9.80 5.92
C GLY A 168 1.18 -10.99 6.05
N LEU A 169 0.58 -11.43 4.94
CA LEU A 169 -0.32 -12.57 4.86
C LEU A 169 0.13 -13.48 3.71
N ARG A 170 0.53 -14.70 4.07
CA ARG A 170 1.01 -15.72 3.12
C ARG A 170 -0.17 -16.44 2.45
N GLU A 171 -0.92 -15.70 1.64
CA GLU A 171 -2.14 -16.20 0.98
C GLU A 171 -1.81 -16.98 -0.31
N LEU A 172 -0.80 -16.53 -1.05
CA LEU A 172 -0.26 -17.20 -2.23
C LEU A 172 1.00 -18.00 -1.86
N GLY A 173 1.12 -19.20 -2.41
CA GLY A 173 2.30 -20.05 -2.29
C GLY A 173 2.66 -20.69 -3.62
N ALA A 174 3.76 -21.45 -3.61
CA ALA A 174 4.20 -22.26 -4.74
C ALA A 174 4.10 -23.74 -4.36
N THR A 175 3.23 -24.48 -5.02
CA THR A 175 3.01 -25.92 -4.78
C THR A 175 3.57 -26.73 -5.94
N GLY A 176 4.13 -27.91 -5.68
CA GLY A 176 4.77 -28.72 -6.71
C GLY A 176 6.27 -28.42 -6.87
N ARG A 177 6.88 -28.91 -7.94
CA ARG A 177 8.33 -28.77 -8.21
C ARG A 177 8.60 -28.73 -9.71
N SER A 178 9.65 -28.01 -10.11
CA SER A 178 10.05 -27.86 -11.51
C SER A 178 8.93 -27.24 -12.36
N GLU A 179 8.66 -27.78 -13.54
CA GLU A 179 7.57 -27.34 -14.43
C GLU A 179 6.16 -27.51 -13.85
N HIS A 180 5.99 -28.42 -12.88
CA HIS A 180 4.72 -28.65 -12.16
C HIS A 180 4.51 -27.70 -10.99
N VAL A 181 5.34 -26.65 -10.85
CA VAL A 181 5.05 -25.59 -9.89
C VAL A 181 3.77 -24.88 -10.30
N GLU A 182 2.88 -24.68 -9.34
CA GLU A 182 1.69 -23.85 -9.44
C GLU A 182 1.76 -22.76 -8.38
N VAL A 183 1.67 -21.52 -8.82
CA VAL A 183 1.56 -20.37 -7.92
C VAL A 183 0.08 -20.11 -7.68
N GLY A 184 -0.34 -20.01 -6.43
CA GLY A 184 -1.75 -19.81 -6.10
C GLY A 184 -2.05 -20.09 -4.64
N THR A 185 -3.33 -20.07 -4.28
CA THR A 185 -3.78 -20.59 -2.99
C THR A 185 -3.81 -22.12 -3.04
N TYR A 186 -3.49 -22.80 -1.93
CA TYR A 186 -3.61 -24.26 -1.89
C TYR A 186 -5.08 -24.70 -1.97
N ILE A 187 -5.89 -24.13 -1.08
CA ILE A 187 -7.36 -24.26 -1.06
C ILE A 187 -7.94 -23.03 -1.76
N SER A 188 -8.92 -23.25 -2.65
CA SER A 188 -9.65 -22.15 -3.29
C SER A 188 -10.32 -21.29 -2.23
N LYS A 189 -9.79 -20.08 -2.02
CA LYS A 189 -10.18 -19.18 -0.93
C LYS A 189 -9.83 -17.76 -1.36
N SER A 190 -10.74 -16.84 -1.07
CA SER A 190 -10.51 -15.42 -1.32
C SER A 190 -9.28 -14.93 -0.57
N MET A 191 -8.47 -14.12 -1.24
CA MET A 191 -7.49 -13.27 -0.56
C MET A 191 -8.23 -12.29 0.34
N LYS A 192 -7.64 -12.04 1.52
CA LYS A 192 -8.20 -11.25 2.62
C LYS A 192 -7.35 -10.03 2.94
N SER A 193 -6.11 -9.96 2.46
CA SER A 193 -5.30 -8.76 2.64
C SER A 193 -5.94 -7.58 1.94
N GLU A 194 -6.04 -6.48 2.66
CA GLU A 194 -6.42 -5.15 2.20
C GLU A 194 -5.40 -4.49 1.24
N LEU A 195 -4.25 -5.11 1.03
CA LEU A 195 -3.23 -4.71 0.05
C LEU A 195 -3.10 -5.71 -1.10
N SER A 196 -4.02 -6.68 -1.21
CA SER A 196 -3.88 -7.82 -2.13
C SER A 196 -3.83 -7.40 -3.60
N GLY A 197 -4.56 -6.34 -3.98
CA GLY A 197 -4.64 -5.75 -5.32
C GLY A 197 -3.30 -5.34 -5.92
N ASN A 198 -2.29 -5.03 -5.09
CA ASN A 198 -0.96 -4.64 -5.57
C ASN A 198 -0.23 -5.79 -6.27
N VAL A 199 -0.65 -7.05 -6.09
CA VAL A 199 -0.06 -8.17 -6.86
C VAL A 199 -0.30 -8.02 -8.36
N ILE A 200 -1.30 -7.25 -8.79
CA ILE A 200 -1.61 -7.00 -10.20
C ILE A 200 -0.49 -6.17 -10.85
N ASP A 201 -0.09 -5.06 -10.23
CA ASP A 201 0.98 -4.20 -10.77
C ASP A 201 2.35 -4.86 -10.60
N LEU A 202 2.49 -5.69 -9.57
CA LEU A 202 3.71 -6.41 -9.29
C LEU A 202 3.97 -7.55 -10.29
N CYS A 203 2.89 -8.15 -10.83
CA CYS A 203 2.98 -9.28 -11.72
C CYS A 203 3.52 -8.85 -13.10
N PRO A 204 4.70 -9.34 -13.53
CA PRO A 204 5.33 -8.91 -14.79
C PRO A 204 4.64 -9.47 -16.05
N VAL A 205 3.56 -10.24 -15.86
CA VAL A 205 2.84 -10.99 -16.89
C VAL A 205 1.36 -10.93 -16.58
N GLY A 206 0.50 -11.10 -17.58
CA GLY A 206 -0.96 -11.09 -17.40
C GLY A 206 -1.56 -12.34 -16.75
N ALA A 207 -0.87 -12.89 -15.74
CA ALA A 207 -1.33 -14.02 -14.92
C ALA A 207 -2.18 -13.57 -13.73
N LEU A 208 -1.96 -12.37 -13.21
CA LEU A 208 -2.76 -11.76 -12.14
C LEU A 208 -3.23 -10.40 -12.63
N THR A 209 -4.53 -10.25 -12.91
CA THR A 209 -5.10 -9.01 -13.46
C THR A 209 -6.30 -8.55 -12.66
N ALA A 210 -6.72 -7.30 -12.84
CA ALA A 210 -7.85 -6.72 -12.11
C ALA A 210 -9.19 -7.23 -12.69
N LYS A 211 -9.94 -8.05 -11.95
CA LYS A 211 -11.29 -8.49 -12.32
C LYS A 211 -12.21 -7.31 -12.70
N PRO A 212 -12.28 -6.20 -11.92
CA PRO A 212 -13.24 -5.12 -12.20
C PRO A 212 -12.98 -4.32 -13.48
N SER A 213 -11.73 -4.28 -13.97
CA SER A 213 -11.35 -3.54 -15.18
C SER A 213 -11.06 -4.43 -16.38
N ARG A 214 -11.11 -5.76 -16.20
CA ARG A 214 -10.72 -6.74 -17.20
C ARG A 214 -11.45 -6.48 -18.53
N TYR A 215 -10.68 -6.37 -19.60
CA TYR A 215 -11.14 -6.18 -20.99
C TYR A 215 -11.96 -4.91 -21.25
N LYS A 216 -11.95 -3.92 -20.34
CA LYS A 216 -12.64 -2.64 -20.58
C LYS A 216 -11.89 -1.73 -21.56
N ALA A 217 -10.56 -1.73 -21.52
CA ALA A 217 -9.70 -0.94 -22.39
C ALA A 217 -8.29 -1.54 -22.46
N ARG A 218 -7.53 -1.21 -23.50
CA ARG A 218 -6.10 -1.55 -23.61
C ARG A 218 -5.22 -0.47 -23.00
N ALA A 219 -4.00 -0.86 -22.62
CA ALA A 219 -3.02 0.04 -22.02
C ALA A 219 -2.77 1.31 -22.84
N TRP A 220 -2.69 1.19 -24.17
CA TRP A 220 -2.46 2.30 -25.09
C TRP A 220 -3.70 3.17 -25.38
N GLU A 221 -4.90 2.73 -24.99
CA GLU A 221 -6.14 3.49 -25.17
C GLU A 221 -6.44 4.40 -23.98
N MET A 222 -5.96 4.01 -22.79
CA MET A 222 -6.20 4.72 -21.55
C MET A 222 -5.36 6.00 -21.45
N ARG A 223 -5.97 7.04 -20.86
CA ARG A 223 -5.26 8.25 -20.42
C ARG A 223 -5.02 8.18 -18.91
N SER A 224 -3.81 8.52 -18.49
CA SER A 224 -3.36 8.52 -17.10
C SER A 224 -3.49 9.93 -16.51
N HIS A 225 -4.09 10.05 -15.33
CA HIS A 225 -4.21 11.31 -14.58
C HIS A 225 -3.71 11.13 -13.15
N ASP A 226 -2.74 11.94 -12.76
CA ASP A 226 -2.20 11.91 -11.40
C ASP A 226 -3.23 12.47 -10.40
N SER A 227 -3.43 11.78 -9.27
CA SER A 227 -4.40 12.16 -8.24
C SER A 227 -3.99 11.64 -6.86
N ILE A 228 -4.82 11.92 -5.85
CA ILE A 228 -4.67 11.50 -4.46
C ILE A 228 -5.90 10.70 -4.05
N ALA A 229 -5.69 9.59 -3.32
CA ALA A 229 -6.77 8.75 -2.84
C ALA A 229 -7.61 9.45 -1.76
N PRO A 230 -8.96 9.50 -1.89
CA PRO A 230 -9.83 10.22 -0.95
C PRO A 230 -10.42 9.35 0.18
N HIS A 231 -10.01 8.09 0.31
CA HIS A 231 -10.74 7.12 1.12
C HIS A 231 -10.25 6.99 2.57
N ASP A 232 -9.04 7.46 2.86
CA ASP A 232 -8.50 7.61 4.20
C ASP A 232 -7.61 8.87 4.30
N SER A 233 -7.10 9.12 5.49
CA SER A 233 -6.27 10.30 5.78
C SER A 233 -4.79 10.12 5.38
N VAL A 234 -4.39 8.98 4.78
CA VAL A 234 -3.01 8.77 4.32
C VAL A 234 -2.75 9.58 3.05
N GLY A 235 -3.76 9.72 2.19
CA GLY A 235 -3.62 10.44 0.92
C GLY A 235 -2.64 9.75 -0.04
N SER A 236 -2.81 8.44 -0.23
CA SER A 236 -1.99 7.65 -1.16
C SER A 236 -1.94 8.28 -2.55
N ASN A 237 -0.75 8.36 -3.15
CA ASN A 237 -0.59 8.89 -4.50
C ASN A 237 -1.06 7.83 -5.50
N ILE A 238 -1.94 8.23 -6.42
CA ILE A 238 -2.56 7.34 -7.39
C ILE A 238 -2.47 7.91 -8.80
N SER A 239 -2.56 7.02 -9.79
CA SER A 239 -2.95 7.40 -11.14
C SER A 239 -4.31 6.82 -11.49
N VAL A 240 -5.20 7.67 -11.98
CA VAL A 240 -6.54 7.33 -12.44
C VAL A 240 -6.48 7.16 -13.96
N HIS A 241 -6.77 5.96 -14.43
CA HIS A 241 -6.78 5.65 -15.85
C HIS A 241 -8.20 5.76 -16.40
N THR A 242 -8.39 6.61 -17.41
CA THR A 242 -9.69 6.88 -18.04
C THR A 242 -9.71 6.42 -19.50
N PHE A 243 -10.86 5.92 -19.95
CA PHE A 243 -11.15 5.61 -21.34
C PHE A 243 -12.60 5.96 -21.62
N ASP A 244 -12.86 6.59 -22.77
CA ASP A 244 -14.21 7.01 -23.20
C ASP A 244 -15.01 7.79 -22.15
N GLY A 245 -14.34 8.68 -21.41
CA GLY A 245 -14.97 9.49 -20.36
C GLY A 245 -15.25 8.76 -19.05
N GLU A 246 -14.94 7.46 -18.95
CA GLU A 246 -15.11 6.65 -17.75
C GLU A 246 -13.77 6.33 -17.07
N VAL A 247 -13.81 6.12 -15.76
CA VAL A 247 -12.67 5.59 -15.00
C VAL A 247 -12.61 4.08 -15.17
N VAL A 248 -11.54 3.58 -15.79
CA VAL A 248 -11.35 2.15 -16.05
C VAL A 248 -10.69 1.45 -14.88
N ARG A 249 -9.64 2.05 -14.32
CA ARG A 249 -8.87 1.53 -13.18
C ARG A 249 -8.10 2.63 -12.45
N VAL A 250 -7.68 2.32 -11.23
CA VAL A 250 -6.78 3.14 -10.42
C VAL A 250 -5.54 2.31 -10.09
N VAL A 251 -4.35 2.88 -10.28
CA VAL A 251 -3.06 2.24 -10.03
C VAL A 251 -2.21 3.10 -9.07
N PRO A 252 -1.28 2.52 -8.31
CA PRO A 252 -0.40 3.30 -7.44
C PRO A 252 0.47 4.24 -8.28
N LYS A 253 0.65 5.47 -7.78
CA LYS A 253 1.73 6.34 -8.21
C LYS A 253 2.79 6.34 -7.13
N GLU A 254 4.05 6.22 -7.56
CA GLU A 254 5.15 6.06 -6.64
C GLU A 254 5.43 7.35 -5.84
N ASN A 255 5.48 7.21 -4.52
CA ASN A 255 5.88 8.27 -3.58
C ASN A 255 6.47 7.64 -2.31
N GLU A 256 7.80 7.66 -2.20
CA GLU A 256 8.53 7.05 -1.08
C GLU A 256 8.17 7.64 0.30
N ALA A 257 7.75 8.91 0.37
CA ALA A 257 7.39 9.55 1.63
C ALA A 257 6.00 9.13 2.15
N ILE A 258 5.13 8.61 1.27
CA ILE A 258 3.75 8.25 1.61
C ILE A 258 3.54 6.76 1.40
N ASN A 259 3.26 6.34 0.16
CA ASN A 259 2.74 5.03 -0.16
C ASN A 259 3.75 4.07 -0.82
N GLU A 260 5.01 4.49 -0.95
CA GLU A 260 6.03 3.78 -1.72
C GLU A 260 5.51 3.51 -3.14
N CYS A 261 5.18 2.26 -3.47
CA CYS A 261 4.54 1.88 -4.72
C CYS A 261 3.25 1.07 -4.50
N TRP A 262 2.63 1.20 -3.33
CA TRP A 262 1.46 0.42 -2.92
C TRP A 262 0.24 1.32 -2.74
N ILE A 263 -0.95 0.74 -2.84
CA ILE A 263 -2.22 1.37 -2.43
C ILE A 263 -3.14 0.33 -1.79
N SER A 264 -4.10 0.78 -0.99
CA SER A 264 -5.11 -0.13 -0.45
C SER A 264 -6.06 -0.63 -1.53
N ASP A 265 -6.66 -1.80 -1.32
CA ASP A 265 -7.69 -2.35 -2.20
C ASP A 265 -8.92 -1.44 -2.26
N ARG A 266 -9.18 -0.70 -1.17
CA ARG A 266 -10.16 0.39 -1.14
C ARG A 266 -9.81 1.45 -2.17
N ASP A 267 -8.60 2.01 -2.12
CA ASP A 267 -8.16 3.05 -3.08
C ASP A 267 -8.13 2.55 -4.52
N ARG A 268 -7.79 1.27 -4.71
CA ARG A 268 -7.68 0.66 -6.03
C ARG A 268 -9.03 0.43 -6.70
N PHE A 269 -10.04 0.01 -5.95
CA PHE A 269 -11.29 -0.52 -6.52
C PHE A 269 -12.54 0.32 -6.23
N SER A 270 -12.48 1.30 -5.30
CA SER A 270 -13.63 2.15 -4.97
C SER A 270 -14.15 2.99 -6.14
N TYR A 271 -13.36 3.20 -7.20
CA TYR A 271 -13.81 3.89 -8.41
C TYR A 271 -15.03 3.24 -9.07
N GLN A 272 -15.29 1.95 -8.83
CA GLN A 272 -16.53 1.27 -9.30
C GLN A 272 -17.80 1.97 -8.80
N GLY A 273 -17.74 2.65 -7.65
CA GLY A 273 -18.86 3.43 -7.12
C GLY A 273 -19.28 4.61 -7.99
N LEU A 274 -18.40 5.14 -8.85
CA LEU A 274 -18.70 6.27 -9.73
C LEU A 274 -19.80 5.96 -10.75
N ASN A 275 -19.90 4.70 -11.16
CA ASN A 275 -20.88 4.21 -12.13
C ASN A 275 -21.99 3.38 -11.44
N SER A 276 -22.14 3.51 -10.12
CA SER A 276 -23.23 2.86 -9.40
C SER A 276 -24.59 3.41 -9.84
N HIS A 277 -25.57 2.53 -9.96
CA HIS A 277 -26.96 2.91 -10.24
C HIS A 277 -27.58 3.78 -9.13
N ASP A 278 -27.04 3.70 -7.91
CA ASP A 278 -27.46 4.51 -6.76
C ASP A 278 -26.87 5.93 -6.75
N ARG A 279 -26.06 6.30 -7.75
CA ARG A 279 -25.47 7.65 -7.83
C ARG A 279 -26.55 8.68 -8.16
N LEU A 280 -26.72 9.68 -7.30
CA LEU A 280 -27.60 10.81 -7.55
C LEU A 280 -27.03 11.72 -8.65
N LEU A 281 -27.78 11.88 -9.74
CA LEU A 281 -27.38 12.70 -10.90
C LEU A 281 -28.19 14.00 -11.03
N ALA A 282 -29.30 14.11 -10.30
CA ALA A 282 -30.20 15.25 -10.34
C ALA A 282 -30.72 15.58 -8.93
N PRO A 283 -31.00 16.85 -8.62
CA PRO A 283 -31.56 17.24 -7.34
C PRO A 283 -32.99 16.73 -7.19
N GLN A 284 -33.36 16.38 -5.95
CA GLN A 284 -34.68 15.84 -5.63
C GLN A 284 -35.29 16.56 -4.43
N ILE A 285 -36.59 16.82 -4.46
CA ILE A 285 -37.37 17.36 -3.34
C ILE A 285 -38.41 16.32 -2.93
N LYS A 286 -38.64 16.19 -1.62
CA LYS A 286 -39.67 15.30 -1.07
C LYS A 286 -41.03 16.00 -1.06
N ARG A 287 -41.99 15.50 -1.83
CA ARG A 287 -43.39 15.95 -1.87
C ARG A 287 -44.32 14.77 -1.57
N ASP A 288 -45.27 14.96 -0.65
CA ASP A 288 -46.19 13.90 -0.22
C ASP A 288 -45.49 12.59 0.20
N GLY A 289 -44.31 12.72 0.82
CA GLY A 289 -43.51 11.58 1.27
C GLY A 289 -42.67 10.90 0.18
N GLN A 290 -42.74 11.34 -1.07
CA GLN A 290 -41.99 10.77 -2.20
C GLN A 290 -40.94 11.73 -2.75
N TRP A 291 -39.77 11.21 -3.13
CA TRP A 291 -38.74 11.98 -3.82
C TRP A 291 -39.14 12.24 -5.26
N GLN A 292 -39.09 13.50 -5.67
CA GLN A 292 -39.36 13.93 -7.04
C GLN A 292 -38.14 14.68 -7.57
N GLU A 293 -37.68 14.30 -8.76
CA GLU A 293 -36.61 15.01 -9.46
C GLU A 293 -37.09 16.40 -9.89
N VAL A 294 -36.25 17.40 -9.64
CA VAL A 294 -36.56 18.81 -9.90
C VAL A 294 -35.39 19.50 -10.62
N SER A 295 -35.62 20.72 -11.09
CA SER A 295 -34.55 21.53 -11.67
C SER A 295 -33.63 22.13 -10.58
N TRP A 296 -32.39 22.47 -10.94
CA TRP A 296 -31.47 23.16 -10.02
C TRP A 296 -32.03 24.48 -9.45
N PRO A 297 -32.64 25.39 -10.24
CA PRO A 297 -33.24 26.60 -9.70
C PRO A 297 -34.34 26.31 -8.66
N GLU A 298 -35.25 25.38 -8.97
CA GLU A 298 -36.33 24.98 -8.05
C GLU A 298 -35.78 24.39 -6.74
N ALA A 299 -34.75 23.53 -6.84
CA ALA A 299 -34.07 22.96 -5.67
C ALA A 299 -33.43 24.05 -4.80
N LEU A 300 -32.66 24.96 -5.41
CA LEU A 300 -31.95 26.01 -4.70
C LEU A 300 -32.90 27.05 -4.10
N ASP A 301 -33.93 27.46 -4.82
CA ASP A 301 -34.95 28.40 -4.32
C ASP A 301 -35.70 27.80 -3.12
N THR A 302 -36.03 26.51 -3.19
CA THR A 302 -36.68 25.79 -2.08
C THR A 302 -35.78 25.77 -0.84
N VAL A 303 -34.49 25.42 -1.00
CA VAL A 303 -33.52 25.40 0.10
C VAL A 303 -33.32 26.80 0.67
N ALA A 304 -33.18 27.81 -0.18
CA ALA A 304 -33.01 29.19 0.25
C ALA A 304 -34.21 29.73 1.02
N ALA A 305 -35.44 29.41 0.60
CA ALA A 305 -36.66 29.77 1.32
C ALA A 305 -36.70 29.12 2.71
N ILE A 306 -36.42 27.82 2.80
CA ILE A 306 -36.37 27.09 4.08
C ILE A 306 -35.31 27.69 5.03
N LEU A 307 -34.12 27.99 4.51
CA LEU A 307 -33.05 28.58 5.31
C LEU A 307 -33.35 30.03 5.73
N SER A 308 -34.07 30.79 4.91
CA SER A 308 -34.43 32.18 5.24
C SER A 308 -35.54 32.26 6.29
N ASP A 309 -36.45 31.28 6.31
CA ASP A 309 -37.54 31.19 7.29
C ASP A 309 -37.10 30.54 8.61
N ALA A 310 -35.99 29.78 8.60
CA ALA A 310 -35.47 29.11 9.77
C ALA A 310 -34.73 30.07 10.71
N ASP A 311 -34.84 29.81 12.02
CA ASP A 311 -33.95 30.43 13.01
C ASP A 311 -32.53 29.88 12.84
N SER A 312 -31.58 30.75 12.50
CA SER A 312 -30.19 30.37 12.24
C SER A 312 -29.51 29.67 13.42
N GLU A 313 -29.96 29.92 14.66
CA GLU A 313 -29.42 29.26 15.85
C GLU A 313 -29.86 27.80 15.95
N GLN A 314 -30.97 27.43 15.29
CA GLN A 314 -31.53 26.06 15.25
C GLN A 314 -31.09 25.26 14.02
N VAL A 315 -30.34 25.88 13.10
CA VAL A 315 -29.83 25.19 11.91
C VAL A 315 -28.45 24.64 12.19
N GLY A 316 -28.24 23.36 11.88
CA GLY A 316 -26.94 22.70 11.88
C GLY A 316 -26.50 22.36 10.45
N ALA A 317 -25.24 22.62 10.13
CA ALA A 317 -24.68 22.40 8.80
C ALA A 317 -23.53 21.39 8.88
N LEU A 318 -23.70 20.22 8.26
CA LEU A 318 -22.71 19.14 8.25
C LEU A 318 -22.12 18.97 6.85
N ALA A 319 -20.80 19.06 6.75
CA ALA A 319 -20.06 18.74 5.52
C ALA A 319 -19.48 17.31 5.57
N SER A 320 -19.21 16.74 4.40
CA SER A 320 -18.47 15.48 4.34
C SER A 320 -17.01 15.70 4.78
N PRO A 321 -16.44 14.83 5.63
CA PRO A 321 -15.02 14.89 5.98
C PRO A 321 -14.10 14.55 4.79
N THR A 322 -14.65 14.03 3.69
CA THR A 322 -13.89 13.73 2.46
C THR A 322 -13.96 14.84 1.41
N SER A 323 -14.62 15.96 1.72
CA SER A 323 -14.67 17.13 0.82
C SER A 323 -13.31 17.82 0.74
N THR A 324 -13.08 18.54 -0.36
CA THR A 324 -11.84 19.30 -0.54
C THR A 324 -11.76 20.49 0.42
N LEU A 325 -10.54 21.02 0.64
CA LEU A 325 -10.35 22.20 1.48
C LEU A 325 -11.08 23.42 0.91
N GLU A 326 -11.11 23.55 -0.41
CA GLU A 326 -11.83 24.59 -1.13
C GLU A 326 -13.34 24.49 -0.92
N GLU A 327 -13.91 23.28 -1.03
CA GLU A 327 -15.33 23.02 -0.75
C GLU A 327 -15.68 23.34 0.70
N LEU A 328 -14.87 22.88 1.66
CA LEU A 328 -15.09 23.15 3.09
C LEU A 328 -15.00 24.65 3.39
N TYR A 329 -14.07 25.36 2.74
CA TYR A 329 -13.95 26.81 2.86
C TYR A 329 -15.16 27.55 2.28
N LEU A 330 -15.65 27.14 1.11
CA LEU A 330 -16.86 27.71 0.50
C LEU A 330 -18.11 27.40 1.33
N PHE A 331 -18.23 26.17 1.82
CA PHE A 331 -19.33 25.71 2.67
C PHE A 331 -19.41 26.55 3.95
N GLN A 332 -18.32 26.66 4.71
CA GLN A 332 -18.35 27.46 5.94
C GLN A 332 -18.64 28.94 5.64
N LYS A 333 -18.15 29.46 4.51
CA LYS A 333 -18.37 30.86 4.13
C LYS A 333 -19.84 31.11 3.80
N LEU A 334 -20.48 30.19 3.07
CA LEU A 334 -21.90 30.25 2.74
C LEU A 334 -22.77 30.18 4.00
N MET A 335 -22.50 29.20 4.88
CA MET A 335 -23.28 28.99 6.10
C MET A 335 -23.13 30.19 7.07
N ARG A 336 -21.90 30.67 7.31
CA ARG A 336 -21.68 31.86 8.14
C ARG A 336 -22.28 33.12 7.52
N GLY A 337 -22.26 33.25 6.19
CA GLY A 337 -22.93 34.33 5.48
C GLY A 337 -24.44 34.35 5.70
N ALA A 338 -25.05 33.18 5.93
CA ALA A 338 -26.45 33.02 6.30
C ALA A 338 -26.71 33.13 7.82
N GLY A 339 -25.71 33.51 8.62
CA GLY A 339 -25.83 33.61 10.09
C GLY A 339 -25.73 32.27 10.83
N ILE A 340 -25.46 31.16 10.14
CA ILE A 340 -25.38 29.83 10.74
C ILE A 340 -23.96 29.61 11.27
N ALA A 341 -23.84 29.43 12.59
CA ALA A 341 -22.56 29.17 13.25
C ALA A 341 -22.33 27.69 13.59
N ASN A 342 -23.39 26.88 13.63
CA ASN A 342 -23.34 25.46 13.97
C ASN A 342 -22.87 24.62 12.77
N ILE A 343 -21.56 24.64 12.52
CA ILE A 343 -20.93 24.00 11.35
C ILE A 343 -19.97 22.91 11.83
N ASP A 344 -20.11 21.69 11.31
CA ASP A 344 -19.18 20.60 11.60
C ASP A 344 -18.96 19.68 10.38
N HIS A 345 -17.97 18.81 10.45
CA HIS A 345 -17.66 17.76 9.48
C HIS A 345 -17.34 16.41 10.14
N ARG A 346 -17.25 16.37 11.49
CA ARG A 346 -16.77 15.21 12.24
C ARG A 346 -17.89 14.24 12.54
N LEU A 347 -18.34 13.53 11.50
CA LEU A 347 -19.47 12.59 11.57
C LEU A 347 -19.24 11.36 12.48
N ARG A 348 -18.01 11.14 12.95
CA ARG A 348 -17.63 10.00 13.80
C ARG A 348 -17.18 10.40 15.21
N GLN A 349 -17.16 11.69 15.55
CA GLN A 349 -16.80 12.16 16.88
C GLN A 349 -18.04 12.12 17.79
N ALA A 350 -17.97 11.38 18.90
CA ALA A 350 -19.06 11.30 19.87
C ALA A 350 -18.83 12.18 21.10
N ASP A 351 -17.58 12.39 21.50
CA ASP A 351 -17.20 13.22 22.65
C ASP A 351 -16.49 14.51 22.22
N PHE A 352 -16.94 15.64 22.74
CA PHE A 352 -16.37 16.97 22.48
C PHE A 352 -15.91 17.66 23.79
N SER A 353 -15.87 16.93 24.90
CA SER A 353 -15.51 17.44 26.23
C SER A 353 -14.14 18.12 26.25
N ASP A 354 -13.17 17.59 25.50
CA ASP A 354 -11.81 18.12 25.40
C ASP A 354 -11.56 19.03 24.19
N GLN A 355 -12.63 19.47 23.49
CA GLN A 355 -12.52 20.19 22.22
C GLN A 355 -11.63 21.44 22.29
N ALA A 356 -11.61 22.12 23.44
CA ALA A 356 -10.84 23.35 23.64
C ALA A 356 -9.32 23.11 23.60
N ASN A 357 -8.86 21.88 23.88
CA ASN A 357 -7.45 21.51 23.93
C ASN A 357 -6.98 20.77 22.66
N VAL A 358 -7.91 20.26 21.85
CA VAL A 358 -7.58 19.56 20.60
C VAL A 358 -7.13 20.55 19.52
N SER A 359 -6.00 20.25 18.87
CA SER A 359 -5.50 21.02 17.73
C SER A 359 -6.53 21.08 16.60
N ALA A 360 -6.69 22.26 15.99
CA ALA A 360 -7.52 22.44 14.80
C ALA A 360 -7.02 21.63 13.59
N ALA A 361 -5.73 21.27 13.58
CA ALA A 361 -5.10 20.38 12.61
C ALA A 361 -4.30 19.32 13.37
N PRO A 362 -4.92 18.19 13.77
CA PRO A 362 -4.20 17.10 14.41
C PRO A 362 -3.17 16.53 13.43
N ALA A 363 -1.99 16.21 13.95
CA ALA A 363 -0.89 15.65 13.18
C ALA A 363 -0.43 14.35 13.82
N LEU A 364 0.16 13.47 13.01
CA LEU A 364 0.77 12.22 13.48
C LEU A 364 1.96 12.46 14.43
N GLY A 365 2.54 13.67 14.40
CA GLY A 365 3.74 14.04 15.17
C GLY A 365 5.06 13.66 14.50
N VAL A 366 5.02 12.78 13.50
CA VAL A 366 6.16 12.37 12.66
C VAL A 366 5.74 12.28 11.19
N SER A 367 6.71 12.15 10.28
CA SER A 367 6.41 11.79 8.89
C SER A 367 5.95 10.33 8.79
N ILE A 368 5.24 9.97 7.72
CA ILE A 368 4.80 8.59 7.48
C ILE A 368 6.01 7.66 7.28
N GLU A 369 7.07 8.15 6.65
CA GLU A 369 8.33 7.41 6.47
C GLU A 369 8.99 7.11 7.82
N ASP A 370 9.03 8.08 8.75
CA ASP A 370 9.66 7.91 10.06
C ASP A 370 8.96 6.88 10.98
N LEU A 371 7.76 6.43 10.62
CA LEU A 371 7.10 5.36 11.37
C LEU A 371 7.87 4.05 11.31
N GLU A 372 8.59 3.77 10.23
CA GLU A 372 9.39 2.53 10.12
C GLU A 372 10.64 2.53 11.00
N ASN A 373 10.99 3.69 11.58
CA ASN A 373 12.11 3.87 12.49
C ASN A 373 11.71 3.86 13.99
N GLN A 374 10.42 3.69 14.30
CA GLN A 374 9.95 3.66 15.69
C GLN A 374 10.34 2.36 16.39
N GLN A 375 10.82 2.45 17.62
CA GLN A 375 11.27 1.29 18.40
C GLN A 375 10.16 0.73 19.30
N ALA A 376 9.23 1.57 19.75
CA ALA A 376 8.06 1.15 20.51
C ALA A 376 6.81 1.94 20.09
N VAL A 377 5.74 1.27 19.68
CA VAL A 377 4.48 1.92 19.31
C VAL A 377 3.33 1.31 20.10
N LEU A 378 2.55 2.12 20.80
CA LEU A 378 1.32 1.72 21.48
C LEU A 378 0.10 2.17 20.67
N LEU A 379 -0.68 1.22 20.19
CA LEU A 379 -1.97 1.43 19.54
C LEU A 379 -3.09 1.45 20.57
N LEU A 380 -3.86 2.53 20.63
CA LEU A 380 -5.02 2.66 21.52
C LEU A 380 -6.30 2.57 20.70
N GLY A 381 -7.08 1.52 20.92
CA GLY A 381 -8.36 1.32 20.23
C GLY A 381 -8.22 1.39 18.71
N SER A 382 -7.20 0.76 18.14
CA SER A 382 -6.92 0.85 16.70
C SER A 382 -6.82 -0.52 16.06
N ASN A 383 -7.46 -0.63 14.90
CA ASN A 383 -7.13 -1.64 13.89
C ASN A 383 -6.47 -0.95 12.69
N ALA A 384 -5.21 -0.54 12.86
CA ALA A 384 -4.42 0.18 11.85
C ALA A 384 -4.46 -0.51 10.48
N ARG A 385 -4.47 -1.85 10.46
CA ARG A 385 -4.58 -2.66 9.25
C ARG A 385 -5.82 -2.34 8.41
N GLN A 386 -6.98 -2.14 9.03
CA GLN A 386 -8.24 -1.85 8.32
C GLN A 386 -8.53 -0.36 8.18
N GLU A 387 -8.07 0.42 9.16
CA GLU A 387 -8.26 1.87 9.20
C GLU A 387 -7.38 2.55 8.14
N GLN A 388 -6.07 2.30 8.22
CA GLN A 388 -5.05 2.95 7.39
C GLN A 388 -3.96 1.93 6.97
N PRO A 389 -4.24 1.09 5.96
CA PRO A 389 -3.40 -0.06 5.58
C PRO A 389 -1.92 0.28 5.31
N LEU A 390 -1.64 1.45 4.74
CA LEU A 390 -0.26 1.85 4.43
C LEU A 390 0.51 2.34 5.65
N LEU A 391 -0.15 2.94 6.64
CA LEU A 391 0.48 3.24 7.93
C LEU A 391 0.81 1.94 8.66
N ASN A 392 -0.11 0.97 8.64
CA ASN A 392 0.14 -0.37 9.16
C ASN A 392 1.32 -1.07 8.44
N HIS A 393 1.50 -0.84 7.14
CA HIS A 393 2.66 -1.35 6.41
C HIS A 393 3.99 -0.76 6.94
N ARG A 394 4.03 0.54 7.25
CA ARG A 394 5.22 1.18 7.87
C ARG A 394 5.50 0.64 9.27
N LEU A 395 4.47 0.45 10.09
CA LEU A 395 4.59 -0.18 11.41
C LEU A 395 5.13 -1.62 11.30
N LYS A 396 4.70 -2.39 10.29
CA LYS A 396 5.25 -3.71 10.02
C LYS A 396 6.75 -3.67 9.70
N LYS A 397 7.21 -2.68 8.93
CA LYS A 397 8.64 -2.47 8.64
C LYS A 397 9.43 -2.13 9.91
N ALA A 398 8.84 -1.35 10.83
CA ALA A 398 9.44 -1.10 12.15
C ALA A 398 9.63 -2.41 12.93
N VAL A 399 8.61 -3.26 12.99
CA VAL A 399 8.69 -4.58 13.65
C VAL A 399 9.74 -5.48 12.99
N ALA A 400 9.79 -5.51 11.66
CA ALA A 400 10.82 -6.26 10.94
C ALA A 400 12.25 -5.78 11.22
N SER A 401 12.41 -4.52 11.64
CA SER A 401 13.69 -3.90 12.04
C SER A 401 14.00 -4.04 13.53
N GLY A 402 13.16 -4.77 14.29
CA GLY A 402 13.33 -5.01 15.73
C GLY A 402 12.51 -4.10 16.64
N GLY A 403 11.68 -3.22 16.09
CA GLY A 403 10.71 -2.45 16.87
C GLY A 403 9.59 -3.32 17.43
N VAL A 404 8.87 -2.81 18.42
CA VAL A 404 7.75 -3.51 19.06
C VAL A 404 6.48 -2.69 18.92
N VAL A 405 5.41 -3.33 18.42
CA VAL A 405 4.07 -2.74 18.38
C VAL A 405 3.21 -3.44 19.41
N MET A 406 2.53 -2.64 20.24
CA MET A 406 1.65 -3.08 21.30
C MET A 406 0.28 -2.46 21.07
N ALA A 407 -0.79 -3.06 21.61
CA ALA A 407 -2.12 -2.49 21.50
C ALA A 407 -2.95 -2.67 22.78
N LEU A 408 -3.70 -1.64 23.14
CA LEU A 408 -4.83 -1.72 24.06
C LEU A 408 -6.11 -1.62 23.23
N ASN A 409 -6.87 -2.71 23.16
CA ASN A 409 -8.08 -2.77 22.34
C ASN A 409 -9.28 -3.32 23.12
N PRO A 410 -10.51 -2.93 22.77
CA PRO A 410 -11.71 -3.48 23.40
C PRO A 410 -12.09 -4.88 22.87
N ARG A 411 -11.34 -5.38 21.88
CA ARG A 411 -11.43 -6.74 21.32
C ARG A 411 -10.08 -7.14 20.74
N TRP A 412 -9.88 -8.44 20.59
CA TRP A 412 -8.72 -8.96 19.86
C TRP A 412 -8.77 -8.56 18.38
N VAL A 413 -7.65 -8.07 17.84
CA VAL A 413 -7.49 -7.69 16.43
C VAL A 413 -6.45 -8.60 15.77
N ASP A 414 -6.75 -9.04 14.54
CA ASP A 414 -5.87 -9.91 13.76
C ASP A 414 -4.94 -9.09 12.86
N PHE A 415 -3.78 -8.72 13.41
CA PHE A 415 -2.70 -8.02 12.71
C PHE A 415 -1.91 -8.98 11.80
N ASN A 416 -1.26 -8.42 10.78
CA ASN A 416 -0.42 -9.14 9.82
C ASN A 416 1.08 -9.17 10.23
N TYR A 417 1.36 -8.94 11.51
CA TYR A 417 2.64 -9.03 12.20
C TYR A 417 2.39 -9.24 13.69
N GLU A 418 3.43 -9.58 14.45
CA GLU A 418 3.29 -9.80 15.90
C GLU A 418 3.00 -8.49 16.63
N VAL A 419 1.92 -8.50 17.42
CA VAL A 419 1.49 -7.37 18.26
C VAL A 419 1.11 -7.91 19.62
N GLU A 420 1.71 -7.35 20.67
CA GLU A 420 1.29 -7.64 22.04
C GLU A 420 -0.02 -6.90 22.35
N GLN A 421 -1.09 -7.62 22.71
CA GLN A 421 -2.40 -7.04 22.90
C GLN A 421 -2.91 -7.21 24.34
N VAL A 422 -3.27 -6.08 24.94
CA VAL A 422 -4.13 -6.02 26.14
C VAL A 422 -5.56 -5.83 25.64
N VAL A 423 -6.43 -6.78 25.99
CA VAL A 423 -7.85 -6.73 25.62
C VAL A 423 -8.69 -6.48 26.85
N VAL A 424 -9.40 -5.36 26.85
CA VAL A 424 -10.30 -4.94 27.93
C VAL A 424 -11.73 -4.86 27.41
N LYS A 425 -12.72 -4.69 28.29
CA LYS A 425 -14.08 -4.37 27.82
C LYS A 425 -14.10 -2.94 27.27
N PRO A 426 -15.01 -2.60 26.35
CA PRO A 426 -15.13 -1.22 25.85
C PRO A 426 -15.20 -0.16 26.95
N LEU A 427 -15.94 -0.41 28.04
CA LEU A 427 -16.08 0.52 29.17
C LEU A 427 -14.82 0.60 30.05
N ASP A 428 -13.93 -0.39 29.96
CA ASP A 428 -12.72 -0.49 30.78
C ASP A 428 -11.48 0.05 30.04
N MET A 429 -11.63 0.63 28.83
CA MET A 429 -10.53 1.20 28.05
C MET A 429 -9.76 2.27 28.84
N VAL A 430 -10.47 3.17 29.53
CA VAL A 430 -9.85 4.21 30.38
C VAL A 430 -9.08 3.59 31.55
N ALA A 431 -9.64 2.57 32.20
CA ALA A 431 -8.97 1.85 33.27
C ALA A 431 -7.72 1.11 32.78
N GLY A 432 -7.76 0.54 31.57
CA GLY A 432 -6.59 -0.07 30.92
C GLY A 432 -5.48 0.94 30.62
N MET A 433 -5.83 2.13 30.12
CA MET A 433 -4.86 3.22 29.93
C MET A 433 -4.26 3.68 31.26
N ALA A 434 -5.09 3.82 32.31
CA ALA A 434 -4.66 4.21 33.63
C ALA A 434 -3.68 3.19 34.26
N ALA A 435 -3.93 1.89 34.07
CA ALA A 435 -3.01 0.83 34.50
C ALA A 435 -1.65 0.93 33.80
N MET A 436 -1.61 1.28 32.51
CA MET A 436 -0.36 1.51 31.78
C MET A 436 0.39 2.75 32.29
N VAL A 437 -0.32 3.87 32.53
CA VAL A 437 0.28 5.09 33.09
C VAL A 437 0.87 4.81 34.47
N ARG A 438 0.15 4.07 35.31
CA ARG A 438 0.63 3.62 36.62
C ARG A 438 1.88 2.74 36.49
N ALA A 439 1.89 1.76 35.58
CA ALA A 439 3.06 0.92 35.34
C ALA A 439 4.29 1.73 34.89
N ILE A 440 4.09 2.73 34.03
CA ILE A 440 5.14 3.66 33.58
C ILE A 440 5.67 4.48 34.76
N SER A 441 4.78 5.01 35.61
CA SER A 441 5.14 5.78 36.82
C SER A 441 5.95 4.93 37.81
N GLU A 442 5.52 3.70 38.09
CA GLU A 442 6.22 2.75 38.98
C GLU A 442 7.61 2.36 38.43
N LEU A 443 7.74 2.13 37.13
CA LEU A 443 9.03 1.76 36.50
C LEU A 443 9.99 2.94 36.33
N ALA A 444 9.47 4.14 36.07
CA ALA A 444 10.29 5.35 35.89
C ALA A 444 10.64 6.05 37.21
N ASP A 445 10.10 5.59 38.35
CA ASP A 445 10.20 6.24 39.67
C ASP A 445 9.78 7.72 39.61
N LYS A 446 8.65 8.00 38.95
CA LYS A 446 8.08 9.35 38.78
C LYS A 446 6.67 9.40 39.35
N PRO A 447 6.27 10.51 40.02
CA PRO A 447 4.92 10.64 40.53
C PRO A 447 3.89 10.66 39.38
N LEU A 448 2.69 10.17 39.67
CA LEU A 448 1.54 10.30 38.77
C LEU A 448 1.15 11.77 38.62
N PRO A 449 0.71 12.22 37.43
CA PRO A 449 0.15 13.56 37.26
C PRO A 449 -1.14 13.73 38.07
N ASP A 450 -1.30 14.88 38.73
CA ASP A 450 -2.43 15.19 39.62
C ASP A 450 -3.80 14.97 38.94
N GLU A 451 -3.88 15.16 37.62
CA GLU A 451 -5.12 15.04 36.85
C GLU A 451 -5.61 13.58 36.71
N VAL A 452 -4.73 12.59 36.88
CA VAL A 452 -5.04 11.17 36.63
C VAL A 452 -4.81 10.26 37.84
N VAL A 453 -4.34 10.80 38.97
CA VAL A 453 -4.01 10.01 40.19
C VAL A 453 -5.16 9.12 40.61
N ASP A 454 -6.36 9.68 40.80
CA ASP A 454 -7.53 8.96 41.30
C ASP A 454 -7.89 7.75 40.42
N ILE A 455 -7.78 7.91 39.10
CA ILE A 455 -8.10 6.85 38.12
C ILE A 455 -6.99 5.80 38.10
N CYS A 456 -5.73 6.22 38.20
CA CYS A 456 -4.56 5.34 38.19
C CYS A 456 -4.45 4.50 39.47
N GLU A 457 -4.69 5.07 40.65
CA GLU A 457 -4.60 4.34 41.92
C GLU A 457 -5.66 3.22 42.03
N GLY A 458 -6.83 3.42 41.42
CA GLY A 458 -7.90 2.42 41.34
C GLY A 458 -7.66 1.31 40.30
N SER A 459 -6.62 1.41 39.47
CA SER A 459 -6.34 0.47 38.39
C SER A 459 -5.40 -0.67 38.82
N GLU A 460 -5.66 -1.89 38.36
CA GLU A 460 -4.83 -3.06 38.61
C GLU A 460 -3.76 -3.20 37.52
N VAL A 461 -2.50 -3.23 37.91
CA VAL A 461 -1.36 -3.36 36.99
C VAL A 461 -0.98 -4.84 36.87
N THR A 462 -1.10 -5.41 35.67
CA THR A 462 -0.64 -6.79 35.40
C THR A 462 0.76 -6.80 34.80
N ASP A 463 1.32 -7.98 34.59
CA ASP A 463 2.65 -8.14 33.96
C ASP A 463 2.67 -7.62 32.52
N ARG A 464 1.53 -7.61 31.81
CA ARG A 464 1.44 -7.08 30.44
C ARG A 464 1.58 -5.56 30.42
N GLU A 465 0.91 -4.83 31.31
CA GLU A 465 1.07 -3.37 31.38
C GLU A 465 2.50 -2.99 31.78
N LYS A 466 3.14 -3.77 32.67
CA LYS A 466 4.57 -3.58 33.00
C LYS A 466 5.48 -3.82 31.80
N GLN A 467 5.21 -4.84 30.99
CA GLN A 467 5.97 -5.10 29.77
C GLN A 467 5.82 -3.97 28.76
N ILE A 468 4.59 -3.49 28.52
CA ILE A 468 4.32 -2.34 27.66
C ILE A 468 5.07 -1.09 28.15
N ALA A 469 4.97 -0.80 29.45
CA ALA A 469 5.66 0.32 30.06
C ALA A 469 7.19 0.22 29.92
N ALA A 470 7.77 -0.97 30.09
CA ALA A 470 9.19 -1.19 29.90
C ALA A 470 9.64 -0.96 28.44
N HIS A 471 8.85 -1.41 27.46
CA HIS A 471 9.13 -1.16 26.04
C HIS A 471 9.08 0.33 25.70
N LEU A 472 8.06 1.05 26.17
CA LEU A 472 7.92 2.48 25.92
C LEU A 472 9.04 3.30 26.57
N LEU A 473 9.43 2.99 27.82
CA LEU A 473 10.51 3.69 28.53
C LEU A 473 11.91 3.33 28.02
N GLY A 474 12.10 2.12 27.50
CA GLY A 474 13.39 1.63 27.00
C GLY A 474 13.71 2.07 25.57
N ALA A 475 12.73 2.57 24.83
CA ALA A 475 12.88 3.03 23.46
C ALA A 475 13.35 4.50 23.40
N GLU A 476 14.29 4.80 22.51
CA GLU A 476 14.68 6.17 22.16
C GLU A 476 13.57 6.87 21.37
N HIS A 477 12.89 6.11 20.51
CA HIS A 477 11.76 6.58 19.70
C HIS A 477 10.52 5.75 20.02
N SER A 478 9.65 6.32 20.84
CA SER A 478 8.38 5.73 21.24
C SER A 478 7.20 6.60 20.80
N MET A 479 6.09 5.97 20.42
CA MET A 479 4.89 6.67 19.97
C MET A 479 3.60 6.04 20.50
N VAL A 480 2.59 6.86 20.73
CA VAL A 480 1.22 6.43 21.02
C VAL A 480 0.31 6.87 19.87
N LEU A 481 -0.46 5.94 19.32
CA LEU A 481 -1.39 6.18 18.22
C LEU A 481 -2.81 5.82 18.64
N MET A 482 -3.74 6.76 18.52
CA MET A 482 -5.16 6.53 18.79
C MET A 482 -5.89 6.16 17.50
N GLY A 483 -6.73 5.13 17.57
CA GLY A 483 -7.56 4.68 16.46
C GLY A 483 -9.04 4.96 16.64
N ASN A 484 -9.83 4.46 15.70
CA ASN A 484 -11.28 4.73 15.63
C ASN A 484 -12.10 4.05 16.74
N MET A 485 -11.54 3.08 17.46
CA MET A 485 -12.23 2.36 18.53
C MET A 485 -11.90 2.94 19.92
N ALA A 486 -11.03 3.95 20.00
CA ALA A 486 -10.73 4.70 21.21
C ALA A 486 -11.66 5.90 21.43
N MET A 487 -12.32 6.38 20.36
CA MET A 487 -13.16 7.58 20.35
C MET A 487 -14.66 7.29 20.38
#